data_AF-A0A449B2B4-F1
#
_entry.id   AF-A0A449B2B4-F1
#
_cell.length_a   1.000
_cell.length_b   1.000
_cell.length_c   1.000
_cell.angle_alpha   90.00
_cell.angle_beta   90.00
_cell.angle_gamma   90.00
#
_symmetry.space_group_name_H-M   'P 1'
#
loop_
_entity.id
_entity.type
_entity.pdbx_description
1 polymer ?
#
loop_
_entity_poly.entity_id
_entity_poly.type
_entity_poly.pdbx_seq_one_letter_code
_entity_poly.pdbx_strand_id
1 'polypeptide(L)'
;MNILDKVIQKIKNTSFHLSLKGYKREEVDLLLNQIITELENQKILSDLANEKVEEYAKKIEELTLQKEKLKYELTRVKSELSKDE
;
A
#
# COMPACT_ATOMS: atom_id res chain seq x y z
N MET A 1 3.51 1.60 -14.83
CA MET A 1 2.15 2.21 -14.86
C MET A 1 1.18 1.18 -14.30
N ASN A 2 0.59 1.46 -13.14
CA ASN A 2 -0.27 0.54 -12.39
C ASN A 2 -1.53 0.21 -13.22
N ILE A 3 -2.11 -0.99 -13.07
CA ILE A 3 -3.35 -1.39 -13.74
C ILE A 3 -4.46 -0.37 -13.44
N LEU A 4 -4.50 0.13 -12.21
CA LEU A 4 -5.47 1.15 -11.80
C LEU A 4 -5.29 2.48 -12.55
N ASP A 5 -4.04 2.90 -12.80
CA ASP A 5 -3.76 4.10 -13.61
C ASP A 5 -4.28 3.95 -15.03
N LYS A 6 -4.14 2.76 -15.62
CA LYS A 6 -4.66 2.47 -16.96
C LYS A 6 -6.18 2.51 -16.98
N VAL A 7 -6.85 2.00 -15.94
CA VAL A 7 -8.32 2.03 -15.82
C VAL A 7 -8.82 3.46 -15.68
N ILE A 8 -8.23 4.26 -14.78
CA ILE A 8 -8.60 5.67 -14.58
C ILE A 8 -8.38 6.49 -15.87
N GLN A 9 -7.23 6.34 -16.53
CA GLN A 9 -6.96 7.03 -17.79
C GLN A 9 -7.92 6.63 -18.91
N LYS A 10 -8.25 5.33 -19.00
CA LYS A 10 -9.21 4.85 -20.00
C LYS A 10 -10.60 5.44 -19.76
N ILE A 11 -11.04 5.49 -18.51
CA ILE A 11 -12.32 6.09 -18.11
C ILE A 11 -12.33 7.60 -18.41
N LYS A 12 -11.30 8.36 -17.99
CA LYS A 12 -11.21 9.82 -18.22
C LYS A 12 -11.22 10.21 -19.70
N ASN A 13 -10.60 9.39 -20.54
CA ASN A 13 -10.52 9.63 -21.98
C ASN A 13 -11.72 9.06 -22.76
N THR A 14 -12.65 8.40 -22.09
CA THR A 14 -13.87 7.90 -22.73
C THR A 14 -14.95 8.97 -22.62
N SER A 15 -15.41 9.52 -23.75
CA SER A 15 -16.67 10.26 -23.75
C SER A 15 -17.79 9.26 -23.53
N PHE A 16 -18.41 9.30 -22.35
CA PHE A 16 -19.53 8.44 -22.06
C PHE A 16 -20.71 8.86 -22.92
N HIS A 17 -21.08 8.00 -23.86
CA HIS A 17 -22.27 8.13 -24.70
C HIS A 17 -23.30 7.06 -24.33
N LEU A 18 -23.25 6.58 -23.08
CA LEU A 18 -24.19 5.62 -22.54
C LEU A 18 -25.48 6.34 -22.16
N SER A 19 -26.52 6.14 -22.96
CA SER A 19 -27.89 6.28 -22.47
C SER A 19 -28.30 4.96 -21.82
N LEU A 20 -28.35 4.93 -20.49
CA LEU A 20 -28.98 3.82 -19.78
C LEU A 20 -30.48 4.00 -19.89
N LYS A 21 -31.20 2.97 -20.35
CA LYS A 21 -32.65 3.03 -20.53
C LYS A 21 -33.31 3.44 -19.21
N GLY A 22 -34.00 4.57 -19.20
CA GLY A 22 -34.66 5.12 -18.02
C GLY A 22 -33.88 6.17 -17.24
N TYR A 23 -32.64 6.49 -17.64
CA TYR A 23 -31.81 7.52 -17.02
C TYR A 23 -31.46 8.63 -18.00
N LYS A 24 -31.45 9.87 -17.51
CA LYS A 24 -30.94 11.01 -18.26
C LYS A 24 -29.42 10.91 -18.37
N ARG A 25 -28.86 11.49 -19.43
CA ARG A 25 -27.42 11.48 -19.67
C ARG A 25 -26.65 12.10 -18.51
N GLU A 26 -27.16 13.18 -17.95
CA GLU A 26 -26.54 13.90 -16.84
C GLU A 26 -26.45 13.02 -15.57
N GLU A 27 -27.41 12.12 -15.36
CA GLU A 27 -27.42 11.18 -14.24
C GLU A 27 -26.36 10.09 -14.42
N VAL A 28 -26.17 9.61 -15.64
CA VAL A 28 -25.12 8.65 -15.99
C VAL A 28 -23.74 9.27 -15.85
N ASP A 29 -23.55 10.49 -16.35
CA ASP A 29 -22.28 11.22 -16.24
C ASP A 29 -21.93 11.51 -14.78
N LEU A 30 -22.91 11.87 -13.94
CA LEU A 30 -22.71 12.09 -12.51
C LEU A 30 -22.31 10.80 -11.78
N LEU A 31 -22.96 9.67 -12.07
CA LEU A 31 -22.60 8.38 -11.51
C LEU A 31 -21.17 7.97 -11.89
N LEU A 32 -20.79 8.17 -13.15
CA LEU A 32 -19.45 7.83 -13.63
C LEU A 32 -18.38 8.70 -12.99
N ASN A 33 -18.65 9.99 -12.81
CA ASN A 33 -17.76 10.87 -12.06
C ASN A 33 -17.59 10.41 -10.61
N GLN A 34 -18.67 10.00 -9.93
CA GLN A 34 -18.58 9.43 -8.59
C GLN A 34 -17.72 8.17 -8.54
N ILE A 35 -17.88 7.27 -9.51
CA ILE A 35 -17.06 6.05 -9.63
C ILE A 35 -15.59 6.42 -9.83
N ILE A 36 -15.29 7.41 -10.68
CA ILE A 36 -13.91 7.88 -10.90
C ILE A 36 -13.30 8.41 -9.60
N THR A 37 -14.02 9.28 -8.90
CA THR A 37 -13.55 9.86 -7.63
C THR A 37 -13.28 8.77 -6.60
N GLU A 38 -14.17 7.78 -6.48
CA GLU A 38 -13.97 6.68 -5.55
C GLU A 38 -12.76 5.83 -5.93
N LEU A 39 -12.56 5.53 -7.21
CA LEU A 39 -11.37 4.80 -7.68
C LEU A 39 -10.06 5.57 -7.42
N GLU A 40 -10.07 6.89 -7.56
CA GLU A 40 -8.91 7.74 -7.23
C GLU A 40 -8.62 7.73 -5.73
N ASN A 41 -9.66 7.81 -4.88
CA ASN A 41 -9.52 7.71 -3.43
C ASN A 41 -8.97 6.34 -3.00
N GLN A 42 -9.53 5.26 -3.55
CA GLN A 42 -9.07 3.89 -3.34
C GLN A 42 -7.60 3.73 -3.72
N LYS A 43 -7.17 4.35 -4.83
CA LYS A 43 -5.77 4.36 -5.23
C LYS A 43 -4.88 4.99 -4.16
N ILE A 44 -5.23 6.20 -3.72
CA ILE A 44 -4.45 6.95 -2.72
C ILE A 44 -4.33 6.14 -1.44
N LEU A 45 -5.44 5.54 -0.98
CA LEU A 45 -5.43 4.68 0.21
C LEU A 45 -4.54 3.44 0.02
N SER A 46 -4.58 2.82 -1.16
CA SER A 46 -3.72 1.69 -1.48
C SER A 46 -2.23 2.07 -1.51
N ASP A 47 -1.89 3.23 -2.08
CA ASP A 47 -0.51 3.71 -2.15
C ASP A 47 0.03 4.01 -0.74
N LEU A 48 -0.76 4.68 0.11
CA LEU A 48 -0.42 4.92 1.52
C LEU A 48 -0.27 3.63 2.33
N ALA A 49 -1.11 2.62 2.07
CA ALA A 49 -1.01 1.33 2.72
C ALA A 49 0.29 0.61 2.32
N ASN A 50 0.67 0.68 1.04
CA ASN A 50 1.92 0.10 0.55
C ASN A 50 3.15 0.78 1.19
N GLU A 51 3.15 2.11 1.30
CA GLU A 51 4.23 2.84 1.98
C GLU A 51 4.41 2.38 3.43
N LYS A 52 3.31 2.19 4.18
CA LYS A 52 3.37 1.66 5.55
C LYS A 52 3.88 0.23 5.62
N VAL A 53 3.53 -0.62 4.65
CA VAL A 53 4.04 -1.99 4.57
C VAL A 53 5.56 -1.98 4.37
N GLU A 54 6.08 -1.11 3.49
CA GLU A 54 7.52 -0.96 3.29
C GLU A 54 8.23 -0.42 4.54
N GLU A 55 7.64 0.55 5.23
CA GLU A 55 8.16 1.06 6.51
C GLU A 55 8.29 -0.06 7.56
N TYR A 56 7.22 -0.85 7.73
CA TYR A 56 7.23 -1.94 8.68
C TYR A 56 8.17 -3.07 8.30
N ALA A 57 8.35 -3.36 7.00
CA ALA A 57 9.33 -4.32 6.52
C ALA A 57 10.76 -3.91 6.95
N LYS A 58 11.14 -2.64 6.72
CA LYS A 58 12.45 -2.11 7.14
C LYS A 58 12.63 -2.20 8.65
N LYS A 59 11.60 -1.84 9.41
CA LYS A 59 11.65 -1.90 10.88
C LYS A 59 11.82 -3.33 11.40
N ILE A 60 11.19 -4.32 10.75
CA ILE A 60 11.37 -5.74 11.07
C ILE A 60 12.80 -6.18 10.80
N GLU A 61 13.40 -5.78 9.68
CA GLU A 61 14.80 -6.08 9.36
C GLU A 61 15.76 -5.50 10.41
N GLU A 62 15.58 -4.23 10.79
CA GLU A 62 16.38 -3.56 11.81
C GLU A 62 16.29 -4.27 13.16
N LEU A 63 15.07 -4.60 13.60
CA LEU A 63 14.84 -5.31 14.87
C LEU A 63 15.42 -6.74 14.83
N THR A 64 15.39 -7.39 13.68
CA THR A 64 16.00 -8.71 13.49
C THR A 64 17.50 -8.64 13.67
N LEU A 65 18.17 -7.67 13.04
CA LEU A 65 19.61 -7.46 13.19
C LEU A 65 19.99 -7.11 14.64
N GLN A 66 19.21 -6.25 15.31
CA GLN A 66 19.43 -5.91 16.72
C GLN A 66 19.31 -7.14 17.62
N LYS A 67 18.30 -7.98 17.39
CA LYS A 67 18.10 -9.23 18.12
C LYS A 67 19.29 -10.18 17.95
N GLU A 68 19.83 -10.30 16.74
CA GLU A 68 21.00 -11.14 16.48
C GLU A 68 22.27 -10.63 17.18
N LYS A 69 22.52 -9.31 17.14
CA LYS A 69 23.63 -8.67 17.86
C LYS A 69 23.55 -8.93 19.36
N LEU A 70 22.38 -8.69 19.95
CA LEU A 70 22.16 -8.93 21.38
C LEU A 70 22.34 -10.42 21.73
N LYS A 71 21.87 -11.34 20.87
CA LYS A 71 22.07 -12.78 21.07
C LYS A 71 23.55 -13.16 21.06
N TYR A 72 24.33 -12.57 20.15
CA TYR A 72 25.78 -12.77 20.10
C TYR A 72 26.47 -12.24 21.35
N GLU A 73 26.18 -11.00 21.76
CA GLU A 73 26.74 -10.39 22.96
C GLU A 73 26.41 -11.19 24.22
N LEU A 74 25.16 -11.64 24.35
CA LEU A 74 24.71 -12.46 25.47
C LEU A 74 25.45 -13.81 25.52
N THR A 75 25.72 -14.41 24.36
CA THR A 75 26.53 -15.63 24.25
C THR A 75 27.98 -15.38 24.66
N ARG A 76 28.57 -14.26 24.21
CA ARG A 76 29.95 -13.86 24.57
C ARG A 76 30.08 -13.67 26.08
N VAL A 77 29.22 -12.85 26.67
CA VAL A 77 29.25 -12.55 28.12
C VAL A 77 29.06 -13.82 28.95
N LYS A 78 28.16 -14.73 28.55
CA LYS A 78 28.01 -16.03 29.23
C LYS A 78 29.29 -16.86 29.17
N SER A 79 29.97 -16.88 28.03
CA SER A 79 31.23 -17.62 27.87
C SER A 79 32.38 -17.03 28.67
N GLU A 80 32.38 -15.71 28.88
CA GLU A 80 33.36 -15.01 29.72
C GLU A 80 33.09 -15.33 31.21
N LEU A 81 31.83 -15.26 31.65
CA LEU A 81 31.44 -15.62 33.03
C LEU A 81 31.80 -17.07 33.40
N SER A 82 31.63 -18.02 32.48
CA SER A 82 31.96 -19.43 32.74
C SER A 82 33.46 -19.74 32.80
N LYS A 83 34.33 -18.77 32.48
CA LYS A 83 35.80 -18.94 32.57
C LYS A 83 36.38 -18.46 33.90
N ASP A 84 35.62 -17.66 34.65
CA ASP A 84 36.02 -17.09 35.94
C ASP A 84 35.49 -17.92 37.15
N GLU A 85 34.80 -19.05 36.88
CA GLU A 85 34.44 -20.11 37.86
C GLU A 85 35.40 -21.31 37.75
#